data_AF-A0AA42VZF7-F1
#
_entry.id   AF-A0AA42VZF7-F1
#
_cell.length_a   1.000
_cell.length_b   1.000
_cell.length_c   1.000
_cell.angle_alpha   90.00
_cell.angle_beta   90.00
_cell.angle_gamma   90.00
#
_symmetry.space_group_name_H-M   'P 1'
#
loop_
_entity.id
_entity.type
_entity.pdbx_description
1 polymer ?
#
loop_
_entity_poly.entity_id
_entity_poly.type
_entity_poly.pdbx_seq_one_letter_code
_entity_poly.pdbx_strand_id
1 'polypeptide(L)'
;MHGTHRFFSPLRKILLHFFLLSLFMREAFIVRGDGPGGLGEMVLKSLMLMVCWAVFLLSSTLLVVAAQRGRRAATKQGVFIFASIWLALCAALAVVQACSDSRGHCQNWGWFF
;
A
#
# COMPACT_ATOMS: atom_id res chain seq x y z
N MET A 1 -35.00 2.31 7.65
CA MET A 1 -33.71 2.97 7.33
C MET A 1 -32.57 2.24 8.06
N HIS A 2 -31.94 1.23 7.47
CA HIS A 2 -30.89 0.38 8.13
C HIS A 2 -29.81 -0.08 7.12
N GLY A 3 -29.62 0.66 6.02
CA GLY A 3 -28.76 0.28 4.90
C GLY A 3 -27.40 0.97 4.82
N THR A 4 -27.23 2.13 5.45
CA THR A 4 -26.07 3.02 5.25
C THR A 4 -24.81 2.61 6.02
N HIS A 5 -24.93 1.93 7.17
CA HIS A 5 -23.77 1.52 7.96
C HIS A 5 -22.97 0.34 7.37
N ARG A 6 -23.59 -0.53 6.55
CA ARG A 6 -22.91 -1.72 6.01
C ARG A 6 -21.95 -1.40 4.85
N PHE A 7 -22.19 -0.33 4.10
CA PHE A 7 -21.34 0.07 2.97
C PHE A 7 -20.12 0.92 3.36
N PHE A 8 -20.20 1.69 4.45
CA PHE A 8 -19.09 2.55 4.88
C PHE A 8 -17.86 1.76 5.35
N SER A 9 -18.05 0.56 5.91
CA SER A 9 -16.97 -0.27 6.45
C SER A 9 -15.96 -0.76 5.39
N PRO A 10 -16.36 -1.39 4.26
CA PRO A 10 -15.42 -1.82 3.23
C PRO A 10 -14.76 -0.64 2.50
N LEU A 11 -15.47 0.47 2.31
CA LEU A 11 -14.94 1.62 1.60
C LEU A 11 -13.80 2.29 2.38
N ARG A 12 -13.95 2.44 3.71
CA ARG A 12 -12.87 2.94 4.59
C ARG A 12 -11.62 2.05 4.53
N LYS A 13 -11.81 0.73 4.45
CA LYS A 13 -10.70 -0.23 4.35
C LYS A 13 -9.95 -0.13 3.02
N ILE A 14 -10.68 0.01 1.92
CA ILE A 14 -10.09 0.22 0.59
C ILE A 14 -9.33 1.56 0.55
N LEU A 15 -9.91 2.64 1.09
CA LEU A 15 -9.25 3.94 1.18
C LEU A 15 -7.95 3.88 2.00
N LEU A 16 -7.95 3.15 3.11
CA LEU A 16 -6.74 2.94 3.91
C LEU A 16 -5.66 2.20 3.12
N HIS A 17 -6.00 1.11 2.44
CA HIS A 17 -5.05 0.36 1.62
C HIS A 17 -4.53 1.20 0.45
N PHE A 18 -5.40 2.01 -0.17
CA PHE A 18 -5.02 2.93 -1.23
C PHE A 18 -4.05 4.01 -0.71
N PHE A 19 -4.32 4.58 0.46
CA PHE A 19 -3.41 5.53 1.10
C PHE A 19 -2.03 4.91 1.36
N LEU A 20 -1.96 3.71 1.96
CA LEU A 20 -0.70 3.01 2.18
C LEU A 20 0.06 2.70 0.88
N LEU A 21 -0.66 2.26 -0.16
CA LEU A 21 -0.08 2.03 -1.48
C LEU A 21 0.48 3.33 -2.09
N SER A 22 -0.23 4.45 -1.93
CA SER A 22 0.21 5.75 -2.46
C SER A 22 1.51 6.25 -1.83
N LEU A 23 1.71 6.00 -0.53
CA LEU A 23 2.96 6.31 0.16
C LEU A 23 4.13 5.52 -0.44
N PHE A 24 3.92 4.24 -0.73
CA PHE A 24 4.94 3.40 -1.35
C PHE A 24 5.20 3.76 -2.82
N MET A 25 4.15 4.11 -3.58
CA MET A 25 4.27 4.55 -4.98
C MET A 25 5.23 5.74 -5.11
N ARG A 26 5.11 6.75 -4.23
CA ARG A 26 6.00 7.92 -4.26
C ARG A 26 7.47 7.54 -4.14
N GLU A 27 7.82 6.68 -3.18
CA GLU A 27 9.21 6.21 -2.99
C GLU A 27 9.66 5.28 -4.12
N ALA A 28 8.76 4.48 -4.70
CA ALA A 28 9.08 3.59 -5.81
C ALA A 28 9.52 4.37 -7.07
N PHE A 29 9.04 5.61 -7.26
CA PHE A 29 9.46 6.49 -8.35
C PHE A 29 10.78 7.26 -8.06
N ILE A 30 11.22 7.31 -6.81
CA ILE A 30 12.47 7.97 -6.43
C ILE A 30 13.59 6.93 -6.51
N VAL A 31 14.59 7.19 -7.34
CA VAL A 31 15.76 6.33 -7.51
C VAL A 31 16.97 7.15 -7.12
N ARG A 32 17.75 6.67 -6.13
CA ARG A 32 18.86 7.45 -5.56
C ARG A 32 20.22 7.12 -6.18
N GLY A 33 20.34 5.99 -6.88
CA GLY A 33 21.59 5.59 -7.52
C GLY A 33 21.69 6.03 -8.99
N ASP A 34 22.69 6.85 -9.33
CA ASP A 34 23.03 7.21 -10.71
C ASP A 34 23.97 6.18 -11.40
N GLY A 35 24.02 4.94 -10.90
CA GLY A 35 24.94 3.89 -11.37
C GLY A 35 24.31 2.50 -11.49
N PRO A 36 25.11 1.43 -11.70
CA PRO A 36 24.57 0.06 -11.82
C PRO A 36 23.79 -0.42 -10.59
N GLY A 37 24.09 0.13 -9.40
CA GLY A 37 23.27 -0.07 -8.20
C GLY A 37 21.87 0.53 -8.28
N GLY A 38 21.70 1.64 -9.02
CA GLY A 38 20.40 2.28 -9.25
C GLY A 38 19.46 1.47 -10.14
N LEU A 39 19.99 0.74 -11.12
CA LEU A 39 19.21 -0.22 -11.91
C LEU A 39 18.66 -1.35 -11.05
N GLY A 40 19.48 -1.89 -10.14
CA GLY A 40 19.04 -2.88 -9.17
C GLY A 40 17.96 -2.35 -8.22
N GLU A 41 18.12 -1.12 -7.73
CA GLU A 41 17.13 -0.43 -6.91
C GLU A 41 15.80 -0.24 -7.65
N MET A 42 15.85 0.21 -8.92
CA MET A 42 14.66 0.36 -9.77
C MET A 42 13.90 -0.96 -9.95
N VAL A 43 14.61 -2.03 -10.33
CA VAL A 43 13.99 -3.34 -10.57
C VAL A 43 13.37 -3.88 -9.30
N LEU A 44 14.06 -3.78 -8.16
CA LEU A 44 13.55 -4.25 -6.87
C LEU A 44 12.32 -3.44 -6.43
N LYS A 45 12.38 -2.10 -6.50
CA LYS A 45 11.24 -1.22 -6.18
C LYS A 45 10.06 -1.50 -7.09
N SER A 46 10.29 -1.73 -8.39
CA SER A 46 9.25 -2.07 -9.37
C SER A 46 8.61 -3.44 -9.09
N LEU A 47 9.39 -4.46 -8.73
CA LEU A 47 8.88 -5.77 -8.33
C LEU A 47 8.03 -5.66 -7.07
N MET A 48 8.51 -4.95 -6.04
CA MET A 48 7.75 -4.71 -4.83
C MET A 48 6.45 -3.94 -5.11
N LEU A 49 6.50 -2.97 -6.03
CA LEU A 49 5.33 -2.19 -6.45
C LEU A 49 4.27 -3.08 -7.09
N MET A 50 4.67 -3.97 -8.01
CA MET A 50 3.77 -4.93 -8.63
C MET A 50 3.12 -5.86 -7.60
N VAL A 51 3.89 -6.34 -6.61
CA VAL A 51 3.35 -7.16 -5.52
C VAL A 51 2.36 -6.37 -4.68
N CYS A 52 2.66 -5.12 -4.32
CA CYS A 52 1.75 -4.26 -3.56
C CYS A 52 0.43 -4.00 -4.30
N TRP A 53 0.51 -3.75 -5.62
CA TRP A 53 -0.67 -3.62 -6.48
C TRP A 53 -1.49 -4.91 -6.53
N ALA A 54 -0.86 -6.06 -6.69
CA ALA A 54 -1.55 -7.35 -6.69
C ALA A 54 -2.27 -7.60 -5.36
N VAL A 55 -1.61 -7.32 -4.23
CA VAL A 55 -2.19 -7.44 -2.88
C VAL A 55 -3.37 -6.47 -2.70
N PHE A 56 -3.25 -5.22 -3.16
CA PHE A 56 -4.33 -4.23 -3.11
C PHE A 56 -5.55 -4.64 -3.96
N LEU A 57 -5.34 -5.11 -5.19
CA LEU A 57 -6.41 -5.55 -6.06
C LEU A 57 -7.10 -6.80 -5.49
N LEU A 58 -6.33 -7.76 -4.97
CA LEU A 58 -6.87 -8.96 -4.34
C LEU A 58 -7.68 -8.61 -3.08
N SER A 59 -7.17 -7.74 -2.20
CA SER A 59 -7.90 -7.33 -0.99
C SER A 59 -9.18 -6.56 -1.33
N SER A 60 -9.13 -5.66 -2.31
CA SER A 60 -10.26 -4.83 -2.73
C SER A 60 -11.36 -5.64 -3.41
N THR A 61 -10.99 -6.54 -4.34
CA THR A 61 -11.95 -7.43 -5.00
C THR A 61 -12.63 -8.36 -4.01
N LEU A 62 -11.88 -8.94 -3.06
CA LEU A 62 -12.45 -9.78 -2.01
C LEU A 62 -13.40 -9.00 -1.08
N LEU A 63 -13.09 -7.73 -0.77
CA LEU A 63 -13.97 -6.87 0.02
C LEU A 63 -15.27 -6.55 -0.72
N VAL A 64 -15.21 -6.22 -2.01
CA VAL A 64 -16.39 -5.95 -2.85
C VAL A 64 -17.25 -7.20 -2.99
N VAL A 65 -16.64 -8.35 -3.31
CA VAL A 65 -17.35 -9.63 -3.42
C VAL A 65 -17.96 -10.04 -2.07
N ALA A 66 -17.29 -9.78 -0.95
CA ALA A 66 -17.83 -10.06 0.38
C ALA A 66 -19.02 -9.17 0.73
N ALA A 67 -18.94 -7.87 0.39
CA ALA A 67 -20.04 -6.93 0.58
C ALA A 67 -21.28 -7.33 -0.24
N GLN A 68 -21.08 -7.82 -1.47
CA GLN A 68 -22.18 -8.27 -2.33
C GLN A 68 -22.78 -9.62 -1.93
N ARG A 69 -21.94 -10.61 -1.54
CA ARG A 69 -22.40 -11.99 -1.30
C ARG A 69 -22.86 -12.28 0.13
N GLY A 70 -22.70 -11.36 1.08
CA GLY A 70 -23.15 -11.52 2.48
C GLY A 70 -22.59 -12.74 3.23
N ARG A 71 -21.56 -13.42 2.71
CA ARG A 71 -21.01 -14.69 3.26
C ARG A 71 -19.94 -14.46 4.33
N ARG A 72 -19.98 -15.30 5.37
CA ARG A 72 -19.12 -15.33 6.59
C ARG A 72 -17.62 -15.24 6.30
N ALA A 73 -16.92 -14.67 7.29
CA ALA A 73 -15.81 -13.75 7.13
C ALA A 73 -14.41 -14.27 7.47
N ALA A 74 -14.27 -15.48 8.05
CA ALA A 74 -13.00 -15.90 8.68
C ALA A 74 -11.81 -15.93 7.71
N THR A 75 -11.91 -16.67 6.59
CA THR A 75 -10.82 -16.76 5.60
C THR A 75 -10.54 -15.42 4.92
N LYS A 76 -11.56 -14.57 4.79
CA LYS A 76 -11.46 -13.25 4.14
C LYS A 76 -10.84 -12.20 5.07
N GLN A 77 -11.06 -12.32 6.38
CA GLN A 77 -10.39 -11.49 7.38
C GLN A 77 -8.89 -11.76 7.40
N GLY A 78 -8.46 -13.03 7.27
CA GLY A 78 -7.04 -13.38 7.18
C GLY A 78 -6.33 -12.68 6.01
N VAL A 79 -6.90 -12.73 4.80
CA VAL A 79 -6.34 -12.06 3.62
C VAL A 79 -6.29 -10.54 3.81
N PHE A 80 -7.32 -9.95 4.42
CA PHE A 80 -7.36 -8.52 4.69
C PHE A 80 -6.30 -8.08 5.71
N ILE A 81 -6.13 -8.85 6.79
CA ILE A 81 -5.11 -8.58 7.82
C ILE A 81 -3.72 -8.69 7.19
N PHE A 82 -3.47 -9.76 6.42
CA PHE A 82 -2.22 -9.94 5.69
C PHE A 82 -1.94 -8.76 4.75
N ALA A 83 -2.91 -8.38 3.91
CA ALA A 83 -2.78 -7.25 3.01
C ALA A 83 -2.50 -5.93 3.74
N SER A 84 -3.15 -5.71 4.89
CA SER A 84 -2.92 -4.52 5.73
C SER A 84 -1.50 -4.48 6.29
N ILE A 85 -1.02 -5.61 6.82
CA ILE A 85 0.34 -5.73 7.35
C ILE A 85 1.36 -5.53 6.24
N TRP A 86 1.17 -6.16 5.09
CA TRP A 86 2.06 -6.04 3.94
C TRP A 86 2.17 -4.60 3.44
N LEU A 87 1.03 -3.95 3.19
CA LEU A 87 1.01 -2.56 2.73
C LEU A 87 1.56 -1.58 3.80
N ALA A 88 1.32 -1.85 5.08
CA ALA A 88 1.87 -1.06 6.17
C ALA A 88 3.40 -1.20 6.26
N LEU A 89 3.94 -2.41 6.06
CA LEU A 89 5.39 -2.64 6.00
C LEU A 89 6.00 -1.89 4.81
N CYS A 90 5.41 -1.98 3.62
CA CYS A 90 5.88 -1.24 2.45
C CYS A 90 5.84 0.28 2.67
N ALA A 91 4.75 0.80 3.26
CA ALA A 91 4.65 2.21 3.61
C ALA A 91 5.71 2.62 4.66
N ALA A 92 5.95 1.79 5.68
CA ALA A 92 6.99 2.05 6.68
C ALA A 92 8.39 2.06 6.06
N LEU A 93 8.68 1.13 5.14
CA LEU A 93 9.94 1.13 4.39
C LEU A 93 10.09 2.40 3.55
N ALA A 94 9.02 2.87 2.90
CA ALA A 94 9.04 4.14 2.18
C ALA A 94 9.32 5.32 3.12
N VAL A 95 8.73 5.33 4.32
CA VAL A 95 8.98 6.36 5.32
C VAL A 95 10.43 6.35 5.79
N VAL A 96 10.97 5.16 6.11
CA VAL A 96 12.35 4.98 6.56
C VAL A 96 13.32 5.42 5.45
N GLN A 97 13.08 5.04 4.20
CA GLN A 97 13.92 5.46 3.07
C GLN A 97 13.89 6.98 2.86
N ALA A 98 12.71 7.60 2.96
CA ALA A 98 12.57 9.05 2.86
C ALA A 98 13.18 9.82 4.05
N CYS A 99 13.32 9.18 5.21
CA CYS A 99 13.98 9.74 6.39
C CYS A 99 15.45 9.36 6.55
N SER A 100 15.94 8.42 5.75
CA SER A 100 17.33 7.95 5.70
C SER A 100 18.15 8.72 4.66
N ASP A 101 17.97 10.04 4.55
CA ASP A 101 18.91 10.83 3.76
C ASP A 101 20.29 10.82 4.45
N SER A 102 21.34 10.89 3.65
CA SER A 102 22.78 10.87 4.01
C SER A 102 23.21 11.89 5.09
N ARG A 103 22.30 12.79 5.49
CA ARG A 103 22.48 13.83 6.52
C ARG A 103 21.57 13.69 7.74
N GLY A 104 20.78 12.60 7.87
CA GLY A 104 19.90 12.37 9.03
C GLY A 104 18.67 13.28 9.11
N HIS A 105 18.32 13.96 8.01
CA HIS A 105 17.11 14.76 7.90
C HIS A 105 16.03 14.02 7.10
N CYS A 106 14.78 14.08 7.55
CA CYS A 106 13.66 13.68 6.71
C CYS A 106 13.52 14.66 5.55
N GLN A 107 13.52 14.16 4.31
CA GLN A 107 13.25 14.98 3.14
C GLN A 107 11.92 15.70 3.29
N ASN A 108 11.76 16.90 2.72
CA ASN A 108 10.48 17.60 2.78
C ASN A 108 9.40 16.75 2.08
N TRP A 109 8.41 16.27 2.85
CA TRP A 109 7.30 15.44 2.35
C TRP A 109 6.25 16.29 1.64
N GLY A 110 6.65 16.95 0.56
CA GLY A 110 5.72 17.60 -0.36
C GLY A 110 5.03 16.53 -1.21
N TRP A 111 3.69 16.55 -1.22
CA TRP A 111 2.88 15.82 -2.21
C TRP A 111 2.86 16.52 -3.58
N PHE A 112 3.40 17.73 -3.64
CA PHE A 112 3.57 18.53 -4.85
C PHE A 112 5.05 18.80 -5.07
N PHE A 113 5.42 18.72 -6.35
CA PHE A 113 6.74 18.91 -6.96
C PHE A 113 7.66 19.90 -6.24
#